data_AF-A0A931EG37-F1
#
_entry.id   AF-A0A931EG37-F1
#
_cell.length_a   1.000
_cell.length_b   1.000
_cell.length_c   1.000
_cell.angle_alpha   90.00
_cell.angle_beta   90.00
_cell.angle_gamma   90.00
#
_symmetry.space_group_name_H-M   'P 1'
#
loop_
_entity.id
_entity.type
_entity.pdbx_description
1 polymer ?
#
loop_
_entity_poly.entity_id
_entity_poly.type
_entity_poly.pdbx_seq_one_letter_code
_entity_poly.pdbx_strand_id
1 'polypeptide(L)'
;MAQDLEQLIDEITVDAYGLDEQLMGFLQVFLDEVALPASGVVLGSLVEVVGFDFEGDERRGLVAQCRHGKVTGAVSLVDVCFEPGSIAGWLHAAYRTWLGLPPFPARQPRHWTWPST
;
A
#
# COMPACT_ATOMS: atom_id res chain seq x y z
N MET A 1 10.59 -6.58 -17.81
CA MET A 1 9.90 -5.44 -18.46
C MET A 1 9.55 -4.45 -17.36
N ALA A 2 9.54 -3.14 -17.63
CA ALA A 2 9.03 -2.20 -16.63
C ALA A 2 7.52 -2.43 -16.52
N GLN A 3 7.01 -2.59 -15.30
CA GLN A 3 5.58 -2.72 -15.03
C GLN A 3 5.06 -1.30 -14.76
N ASP A 4 3.96 -0.90 -15.38
CA ASP A 4 3.24 0.32 -14.99
C ASP A 4 2.27 0.02 -13.85
N LEU A 5 1.61 1.05 -13.32
CA LEU A 5 0.72 0.88 -12.17
C LEU A 5 -0.54 0.10 -12.55
N GLU A 6 -1.04 0.27 -13.77
CA GLU A 6 -2.20 -0.44 -14.29
C GLU A 6 -1.95 -1.95 -14.33
N GLN A 7 -0.82 -2.40 -14.91
CA GLN A 7 -0.44 -3.81 -14.91
C GLN A 7 -0.24 -4.37 -13.50
N LEU A 8 0.22 -3.54 -12.55
CA LEU A 8 0.31 -3.97 -11.16
C LEU A 8 -1.06 -4.15 -10.52
N ILE A 9 -2.00 -3.24 -10.77
CA ILE A 9 -3.36 -3.34 -10.25
C ILE A 9 -4.05 -4.58 -10.83
N ASP A 10 -3.93 -4.81 -12.14
CA ASP A 10 -4.51 -5.99 -12.80
C ASP A 10 -3.98 -7.29 -12.18
N GLU A 11 -2.68 -7.34 -11.85
CA GLU A 11 -2.08 -8.50 -11.20
C GLU A 11 -2.53 -8.66 -9.74
N ILE A 12 -2.58 -7.58 -8.95
CA ILE A 12 -3.05 -7.62 -7.55
C ILE A 12 -4.51 -8.07 -7.46
N THR A 13 -5.31 -7.68 -8.45
CA THR A 13 -6.75 -7.96 -8.49
C THR A 13 -7.10 -9.18 -9.35
N VAL A 14 -6.10 -9.95 -9.76
CA VAL A 14 -6.31 -11.18 -10.54
C VAL A 14 -7.18 -12.14 -9.74
N ASP A 15 -8.22 -12.68 -10.38
CA ASP A 15 -9.23 -13.57 -9.78
C ASP A 15 -10.03 -12.99 -8.59
N ALA A 16 -10.07 -11.66 -8.43
CA ALA A 16 -10.98 -11.02 -7.48
C ALA A 16 -12.34 -10.71 -8.14
N TYR A 17 -13.42 -11.27 -7.59
CA TYR A 17 -14.80 -11.12 -8.03
C TYR A 17 -15.57 -9.99 -7.32
N GLY A 18 -15.02 -9.43 -6.25
CA GLY A 18 -15.64 -8.41 -5.41
C GLY A 18 -14.67 -7.37 -4.85
N LEU A 19 -15.22 -6.30 -4.25
CA LEU A 19 -14.45 -5.22 -3.66
C LEU A 19 -13.63 -5.70 -2.44
N ASP A 20 -14.23 -6.55 -1.63
CA ASP A 20 -13.58 -7.21 -0.50
C ASP A 20 -12.39 -8.07 -0.95
N GLU A 21 -12.54 -8.88 -1.99
CA GLU A 21 -11.46 -9.71 -2.53
C GLU A 21 -10.33 -8.86 -3.13
N GLN A 22 -10.67 -7.76 -3.82
CA GLN A 22 -9.66 -6.82 -4.33
C GLN A 22 -8.90 -6.14 -3.18
N LEU A 23 -9.61 -5.70 -2.13
CA LEU A 23 -8.99 -5.13 -0.92
C LEU A 23 -8.07 -6.14 -0.24
N MET A 24 -8.48 -7.41 -0.17
CA MET A 24 -7.66 -8.49 0.37
C MET A 24 -6.42 -8.76 -0.48
N GLY A 25 -6.53 -8.71 -1.81
CA GLY A 25 -5.39 -8.80 -2.72
C GLY A 25 -4.35 -7.70 -2.46
N PHE A 26 -4.81 -6.45 -2.33
CA PHE A 26 -3.94 -5.34 -1.93
C PHE A 26 -3.32 -5.57 -0.55
N LEU A 27 -4.12 -5.92 0.46
CA LEU A 27 -3.62 -6.16 1.82
C LEU A 27 -2.53 -7.23 1.82
N GLN A 28 -2.74 -8.33 1.10
CA GLN A 28 -1.81 -9.45 1.04
C GLN A 28 -0.46 -9.03 0.47
N VAL A 29 -0.43 -8.32 -0.67
CA VAL A 29 0.85 -7.86 -1.25
C VAL A 29 1.57 -6.85 -0.34
N PHE A 30 0.84 -6.01 0.40
CA PHE A 30 1.45 -5.15 1.41
C PHE A 30 2.09 -5.94 2.55
N LEU A 31 1.42 -6.98 3.05
CA LEU A 31 1.92 -7.83 4.12
C LEU A 31 3.14 -8.67 3.69
N ASP A 32 3.16 -9.12 2.45
CA ASP A 32 4.23 -9.99 1.93
C ASP A 32 5.48 -9.18 1.54
N GLU A 33 5.30 -8.03 0.88
CA GLU A 33 6.39 -7.34 0.19
C GLU A 33 6.94 -6.13 0.96
N VAL A 34 6.17 -5.55 1.91
CA VAL A 34 6.64 -4.39 2.68
C VAL A 34 7.33 -4.82 3.96
N ALA A 35 8.64 -4.61 4.01
CA ALA A 35 9.42 -4.78 5.24
C ALA A 35 8.96 -3.77 6.31
N LEU A 36 8.59 -4.29 7.48
CA LEU A 36 8.16 -3.50 8.63
C LEU A 36 9.25 -3.45 9.73
N PRO A 37 9.44 -2.31 10.42
CA PRO A 37 8.72 -1.06 10.23
C PRO A 37 9.13 -0.32 8.95
N ALA A 38 8.16 0.22 8.21
CA ALA A 38 8.39 1.05 7.05
C ALA A 38 8.32 2.53 7.43
N SER A 39 9.20 3.37 6.87
CA SER A 39 9.14 4.82 7.08
C SER A 39 8.00 5.45 6.28
N GLY A 40 7.20 6.30 6.92
CA GLY A 40 6.12 7.03 6.28
C GLY A 40 5.96 8.45 6.84
N VAL A 41 5.11 9.24 6.18
CA VAL A 41 4.71 10.58 6.62
C VAL A 41 3.19 10.67 6.65
N VAL A 42 2.62 11.14 7.76
CA VAL A 42 1.19 11.42 7.91
C VAL A 42 1.03 12.88 8.34
N LEU A 43 0.31 13.67 7.55
CA LEU A 43 0.10 15.11 7.79
C LEU A 43 1.40 15.87 8.11
N GLY A 44 2.49 15.54 7.42
CA GLY A 44 3.82 16.15 7.61
C GLY A 44 4.63 15.60 8.80
N SER A 45 4.09 14.67 9.59
CA SER A 45 4.80 14.04 10.71
C SER A 45 5.41 12.71 10.29
N LEU A 46 6.69 12.50 10.62
CA LEU A 46 7.37 11.21 10.42
C LEU A 46 6.74 10.15 11.32
N VAL A 47 6.41 9.00 10.74
CA VAL A 47 5.84 7.84 11.44
C VAL A 47 6.55 6.56 11.01
N GLU A 48 6.51 5.55 11.87
CA GLU A 48 6.83 4.18 11.51
C GLU A 48 5.53 3.44 11.22
N VAL A 49 5.33 2.97 9.99
CA VAL A 49 4.28 2.00 9.69
C VAL A 49 4.72 0.65 10.23
N VAL A 50 3.93 0.06 11.12
CA VAL A 50 4.25 -1.18 11.84
C VAL A 50 3.30 -2.32 11.48
N GLY A 51 2.33 -2.07 10.60
CA GLY A 51 1.35 -3.06 10.16
C GLY A 51 0.37 -2.47 9.15
N PHE A 52 -0.31 -3.36 8.44
CA PHE A 52 -1.41 -3.06 7.54
C PHE A 52 -2.60 -3.93 7.93
N ASP A 53 -3.82 -3.42 7.75
CA ASP A 53 -5.03 -4.17 8.10
C ASP A 53 -6.22 -3.74 7.23
N PHE A 54 -7.26 -4.58 7.23
CA PHE A 54 -8.58 -4.27 6.71
C PHE A 54 -9.62 -4.49 7.81
N GLU A 55 -10.19 -3.40 8.34
CA GLU A 55 -11.13 -3.45 9.47
C GLU A 55 -12.54 -3.97 9.09
N GLY A 56 -12.74 -4.43 7.84
CA GLY A 56 -14.00 -5.00 7.35
C GLY A 56 -15.02 -3.98 6.80
N ASP A 57 -14.68 -2.68 6.76
CA ASP A 57 -15.50 -1.65 6.11
C ASP A 57 -14.88 -1.25 4.77
N GLU A 58 -15.44 -1.77 3.69
CA GLU A 58 -15.01 -1.49 2.31
C GLU A 58 -14.96 0.00 1.97
N ARG A 59 -15.81 0.83 2.61
CA ARG A 59 -15.82 2.29 2.37
C ARG A 59 -14.62 2.99 2.98
N ARG A 60 -14.04 2.40 4.04
CA ARG A 60 -12.83 2.92 4.70
C ARG A 60 -11.55 2.36 4.08
N GLY A 61 -11.65 1.21 3.40
CA GLY A 61 -10.51 0.56 2.77
C GLY A 61 -9.46 0.09 3.77
N LEU A 62 -8.22 -0.01 3.32
CA LEU A 62 -7.09 -0.47 4.13
C LEU A 62 -6.62 0.62 5.10
N VAL A 63 -6.13 0.17 6.25
CA VAL A 63 -5.49 1.02 7.25
C VAL A 63 -4.02 0.64 7.42
N ALA A 64 -3.20 1.63 7.76
CA ALA A 64 -1.85 1.44 8.24
C ALA A 64 -1.84 1.65 9.76
N GLN A 65 -1.20 0.74 10.50
CA GLN A 65 -0.87 0.96 11.90
C GLN A 65 0.41 1.79 11.95
N CYS A 66 0.30 3.04 12.40
CA CYS A 66 1.41 3.98 12.46
C CYS A 66 1.82 4.23 13.91
N ARG A 67 3.13 4.24 14.16
CA ARG A 67 3.75 4.61 15.43
C ARG A 67 4.45 5.96 15.30
N HIS A 68 4.13 6.88 16.21
CA HIS A 68 4.80 8.16 16.38
C HIS A 68 5.23 8.32 17.85
N GLY A 69 6.53 8.19 18.11
CA GLY A 69 7.05 8.15 19.47
C GLY A 69 6.50 6.95 20.25
N LYS A 70 5.70 7.21 21.29
CA LYS A 70 5.06 6.16 22.13
C LYS A 70 3.60 5.86 21.75
N VAL A 71 3.06 6.58 20.77
CA VAL A 71 1.66 6.45 20.35
C VAL A 71 1.61 5.57 19.11
N THR A 72 0.71 4.60 19.11
CA THR A 72 0.37 3.79 17.93
C THR A 72 -1.11 3.99 17.63
N GLY A 73 -1.46 4.12 16.35
CA GLY A 73 -2.85 4.21 15.92
C GLY A 73 -3.04 3.86 14.46
N ALA A 74 -4.27 3.48 14.12
CA ALA A 74 -4.68 3.23 12.75
C ALA A 74 -4.91 4.55 12.02
N VAL A 75 -4.38 4.66 10.80
CA VAL A 75 -4.65 5.74 9.85
C VAL A 75 -5.10 5.12 8.53
N SER A 76 -5.89 5.83 7.73
CA SER A 76 -6.20 5.34 6.38
C SER A 76 -4.89 5.17 5.61
N LEU A 77 -4.73 4.03 4.93
CA LEU A 77 -3.52 3.78 4.15
C LEU A 77 -3.32 4.86 3.09
N VAL A 78 -4.41 5.39 2.52
CA VAL A 78 -4.40 6.49 1.53
C VAL A 78 -3.67 7.74 2.04
N ASP A 79 -3.72 8.01 3.35
CA ASP A 79 -3.17 9.22 3.96
C ASP A 79 -1.67 9.11 4.30
N VAL A 80 -1.06 7.94 4.12
CA VAL A 80 0.36 7.71 4.37
C VAL A 80 1.19 8.05 3.13
N CYS A 81 2.20 8.90 3.27
CA CYS A 81 3.17 9.14 2.21
C CYS A 81 4.41 8.27 2.43
N PHE A 82 4.77 7.44 1.44
CA PHE A 82 5.99 6.63 1.46
C PHE A 82 7.08 7.22 0.57
N GLU A 83 8.30 6.72 0.74
CA GLU A 83 9.43 7.10 -0.12
C GLU A 83 9.20 6.58 -1.56
N PRO A 84 9.31 7.42 -2.60
CA PRO A 84 8.94 7.05 -3.98
C PRO A 84 9.64 5.82 -4.54
N GLY A 85 10.87 5.52 -4.13
CA GLY A 85 11.63 4.35 -4.60
C GLY A 85 11.41 3.07 -3.80
N SER A 86 10.62 3.14 -2.72
CA SER A 86 10.34 2.01 -1.85
C SER A 86 9.24 1.11 -2.40
N ILE A 87 9.26 -0.17 -2.02
CA ILE A 87 8.19 -1.13 -2.34
C ILE A 87 6.84 -0.62 -1.80
N ALA A 88 6.81 -0.12 -0.57
CA ALA A 88 5.61 0.47 0.03
C ALA A 88 5.07 1.64 -0.80
N GLY A 89 5.92 2.53 -1.30
CA GLY A 89 5.52 3.65 -2.15
C GLY A 89 4.97 3.23 -3.50
N TRP A 90 5.53 2.17 -4.09
CA TRP A 90 5.04 1.61 -5.35
C TRP A 90 3.67 0.95 -5.21
N LEU A 91 3.51 0.06 -4.22
CA LEU A 91 2.23 -0.58 -3.91
C LEU A 91 1.16 0.45 -3.48
N HIS A 92 1.57 1.48 -2.74
CA HIS A 92 0.68 2.57 -2.33
C HIS A 92 0.18 3.41 -3.49
N ALA A 93 1.05 3.70 -4.46
CA ALA A 93 0.63 4.37 -5.68
C ALA A 93 -0.40 3.53 -6.47
N ALA A 94 -0.19 2.21 -6.59
CA ALA A 94 -1.15 1.31 -7.20
C ALA A 94 -2.49 1.31 -6.45
N TYR A 95 -2.47 1.21 -5.12
CA TYR A 95 -3.67 1.23 -4.28
C TYR A 95 -4.47 2.53 -4.44
N ARG A 96 -3.79 3.68 -4.47
CA ARG A 96 -4.43 4.98 -4.71
C ARG A 96 -5.03 5.08 -6.10
N THR A 97 -4.31 4.64 -7.13
CA THR A 97 -4.80 4.63 -8.52
C THR A 97 -6.04 3.75 -8.66
N TRP A 98 -6.06 2.57 -8.05
CA TRP A 98 -7.21 1.66 -8.04
C TRP A 98 -8.45 2.29 -7.38
N LEU A 99 -8.27 3.08 -6.32
CA LEU A 99 -9.33 3.88 -5.70
C LEU A 99 -9.78 5.10 -6.53
N GLY A 100 -9.19 5.35 -7.69
CA GLY A 100 -9.45 6.53 -8.52
C GLY A 100 -8.83 7.82 -7.96
N LEU A 101 -7.87 7.71 -7.03
CA LEU A 101 -7.13 8.83 -6.46
C LEU A 101 -5.84 9.09 -7.24
N PRO A 102 -5.34 10.34 -7.30
CA PRO A 102 -4.03 10.59 -7.85
C PRO A 102 -2.95 9.81 -7.08
N PRO A 103 -2.08 9.04 -7.76
CA PRO A 103 -0.98 8.36 -7.09
C PRO A 103 0.00 9.39 -6.52
N PHE A 104 0.64 9.05 -5.42
CA PHE A 104 1.84 9.79 -5.02
C PHE A 104 2.98 9.51 -6.01
N PRO A 105 3.99 10.41 -6.08
CA PRO A 105 5.18 10.13 -6.87
C PRO A 105 5.75 8.77 -6.46
N ALA A 106 5.79 7.84 -7.41
CA ALA A 106 6.33 6.51 -7.20
C ALA A 106 7.23 6.12 -8.37
N ARG A 107 8.22 5.29 -8.07
CA ARG A 107 9.16 4.74 -9.03
C ARG A 107 9.25 3.26 -8.76
N GLN A 108 9.04 2.45 -9.79
CA GLN A 108 9.15 1.00 -9.66
C GLN A 108 10.49 0.62 -9.01
N PRO A 109 10.48 -0.12 -7.87
CA PRO A 109 11.70 -0.50 -7.19
C PRO A 109 12.51 -1.48 -8.06
N ARG A 110 13.81 -1.21 -8.23
CA ARG A 110 14.65 -1.94 -9.20
C ARG A 110 14.89 -3.41 -8.88
N HIS A 111 14.76 -3.80 -7.62
CA HIS A 111 15.06 -5.15 -7.12
C HIS A 111 13.80 -5.92 -6.74
N TRP A 112 12.62 -5.36 -7.04
CA TRP A 112 11.34 -5.97 -6.72
C TRP A 112 10.86 -6.85 -7.87
N THR A 113 10.40 -8.05 -7.55
CA THR A 113 10.13 -9.13 -8.53
C THR A 113 8.78 -9.82 -8.30
N TRP A 114 7.87 -9.21 -7.53
CA TRP A 114 6.52 -9.74 -7.33
C TRP A 114 5.63 -9.46 -8.55
N PRO A 115 4.73 -10.39 -8.94
CA PRO A 115 4.59 -11.74 -8.39
C PRO A 115 5.78 -12.61 -8.82
N SER A 116 6.33 -13.37 -7.88
CA SER A 116 7.44 -14.26 -8.21
C SER A 116 6.91 -15.41 -9.08
N THR A 117 7.27 -15.42 -10.37
CA THR A 117 7.02 -16.54 -11.30
C THR A 117 7.58 -17.87 -10.81
#